data_AF-A0A0H3HFP4-F1
#
_entry.id   AF-A0A0H3HFP4-F1
#
_cell.length_a   1.000
_cell.length_b   1.000
_cell.length_c   1.000
_cell.angle_alpha   90.00
_cell.angle_beta   90.00
_cell.angle_gamma   90.00
#
_symmetry.space_group_name_H-M   'P 1'
#
loop_
_entity.id
_entity.type
_entity.pdbx_description
1 polymer ?
#
loop_
_entity_poly.entity_id
_entity_poly.type
_entity_poly.pdbx_seq_one_letter_code
_entity_poly.pdbx_strand_id
1 'polypeptide(L)'
;MMLSTALSPALFGLANLTDIYFDDYFKTVTPCQIGVLTTRRVEEIIKEKALWGLLSKQLMFVYNRLYHNVMPQGTPTAYEMIRQQLIKLMEEEEGYRYSVTAERYIREKTRLSRSGVMRILAALKTGGFIEMEEGKLIKINKLPAKY
;
A
#
# COMPACT_ATOMS: atom_id res chain seq x y z
N MET A 1 -5.14 -8.29 -2.13
CA MET A 1 -4.80 -7.17 -1.23
C MET A 1 -3.79 -6.31 -1.97
N MET A 2 -3.87 -4.98 -1.94
CA MET A 2 -2.87 -4.14 -2.62
C MET A 2 -1.55 -4.18 -1.83
N LEU A 3 -0.51 -4.80 -2.40
CA LEU A 3 0.80 -4.98 -1.76
C LEU A 3 1.68 -3.73 -1.84
N SER A 4 1.73 -3.09 -3.01
CA SER A 4 2.48 -1.85 -3.19
C SER A 4 2.00 -1.07 -4.43
N THR A 5 2.40 0.19 -4.50
CA THR A 5 2.34 1.04 -5.69
C THR A 5 3.76 1.52 -6.00
N ALA A 6 4.08 1.75 -7.27
CA ALA A 6 5.37 2.31 -7.68
C ALA A 6 5.20 3.23 -8.90
N LEU A 7 6.16 4.13 -9.06
CA LEU A 7 6.30 5.01 -10.22
C LEU A 7 7.50 4.54 -11.07
N SER A 8 7.48 4.88 -12.36
CA SER A 8 8.62 4.61 -13.24
C SER A 8 9.86 5.41 -12.82
N PRO A 9 11.08 4.83 -12.89
CA PRO A 9 11.38 3.44 -13.27
C PRO A 9 11.14 2.47 -12.10
N ALA A 10 10.44 1.36 -12.37
CA ALA A 10 10.21 0.29 -11.40
C ALA A 10 10.46 -1.08 -12.03
N LEU A 11 10.95 -2.02 -11.20
CA LEU A 11 11.25 -3.39 -11.59
C LEU A 11 10.52 -4.35 -10.66
N PHE A 12 9.79 -5.30 -11.25
CA PHE A 12 8.99 -6.28 -10.54
C PHE A 12 9.23 -7.69 -11.09
N GLY A 13 8.76 -8.72 -10.36
CA GLY A 13 8.80 -10.12 -10.80
C GLY A 13 10.10 -10.87 -10.50
N LEU A 14 11.17 -10.18 -10.10
CA LEU A 14 12.46 -10.82 -9.78
C LEU A 14 12.45 -11.72 -8.54
N ALA A 15 11.44 -11.62 -7.68
CA ALA A 15 11.27 -12.53 -6.56
C ALA A 15 10.82 -13.94 -7.00
N ASN A 16 10.32 -14.08 -8.24
CA ASN A 16 9.79 -15.32 -8.80
C ASN A 16 10.78 -15.97 -9.78
N LEU A 17 12.08 -15.69 -9.61
CA LEU A 17 13.12 -16.36 -10.41
C LEU A 17 13.26 -17.86 -10.04
N THR A 18 12.66 -18.27 -8.92
CA THR A 18 12.56 -19.67 -8.47
C THR A 18 11.10 -20.11 -8.46
N ASP A 19 10.81 -21.36 -8.06
CA ASP A 19 9.46 -21.96 -8.04
C ASP A 19 8.48 -21.37 -7.02
N ILE A 20 8.69 -20.11 -6.59
CA ILE A 20 7.73 -19.37 -5.77
C ILE A 20 6.80 -18.60 -6.71
N TYR A 21 5.61 -19.14 -6.92
CA TYR A 21 4.57 -18.51 -7.71
C TYR A 21 3.68 -17.66 -6.79
N PHE A 22 3.69 -16.35 -7.02
CA PHE A 22 2.69 -15.45 -6.44
C PHE A 22 1.55 -15.26 -7.45
N ASP A 23 0.31 -15.52 -7.04
CA ASP A 23 -0.91 -15.27 -7.83
C ASP A 23 -1.30 -13.76 -7.84
N ASP A 24 -0.31 -12.89 -7.94
CA ASP A 24 -0.50 -11.44 -7.96
C ASP A 24 -0.64 -10.92 -9.40
N TYR A 25 -1.35 -9.80 -9.56
CA TYR A 25 -1.50 -9.12 -10.84
C TYR A 25 -1.16 -7.63 -10.70
N PHE A 26 -0.69 -7.04 -11.80
CA PHE A 26 -0.51 -5.61 -11.90
C PHE A 26 -1.79 -4.93 -12.38
N LYS A 27 -2.11 -3.80 -11.76
CA LYS A 27 -3.11 -2.87 -12.24
C LYS A 27 -2.45 -1.51 -12.48
N THR A 28 -2.51 -1.04 -13.72
CA THR A 28 -2.03 0.30 -14.07
C THR A 28 -3.03 1.36 -13.57
N VAL A 29 -2.52 2.36 -12.86
CA VAL A 29 -3.35 3.49 -12.37
C VAL A 29 -3.48 4.58 -13.44
N THR A 30 -2.42 4.79 -14.22
CA THR A 30 -2.35 5.69 -15.39
C THR A 30 -1.82 4.91 -16.60
N PRO A 31 -1.91 5.44 -17.84
CA PRO A 31 -1.25 4.82 -18.97
C PRO A 31 0.25 4.62 -18.69
N CYS A 32 0.73 3.38 -18.80
CA CYS A 32 2.12 3.01 -18.54
C CYS A 32 2.71 2.25 -19.72
N GLN A 33 4.01 2.45 -19.96
CA GLN A 33 4.80 1.59 -20.83
C GLN A 33 5.49 0.53 -19.98
N ILE A 34 5.21 -0.75 -20.27
CA ILE A 34 5.72 -1.88 -19.50
C ILE A 34 6.59 -2.74 -20.42
N GLY A 35 7.86 -2.90 -20.05
CA GLY A 35 8.76 -3.88 -20.67
C GLY A 35 8.72 -5.20 -19.92
N VAL A 36 8.77 -6.31 -20.64
CA VAL A 36 8.77 -7.66 -20.06
C VAL A 36 9.99 -8.42 -20.56
N LEU A 37 10.63 -9.17 -19.66
CA LEU A 37 11.70 -10.11 -19.97
C LEU A 37 11.32 -11.49 -19.46
N THR A 38 11.73 -12.53 -20.19
CA THR A 38 11.60 -13.91 -19.71
C THR A 38 12.59 -14.17 -18.58
N THR A 39 12.25 -15.07 -17.65
CA THR A 39 13.15 -15.50 -16.57
C THR A 39 14.52 -15.91 -17.09
N ARG A 40 14.54 -16.73 -18.15
CA ARG A 40 15.78 -17.13 -18.84
C ARG A 40 16.62 -15.94 -19.29
N ARG A 41 16.01 -14.91 -19.89
CA ARG A 41 16.77 -13.75 -20.36
C ARG A 41 17.34 -12.93 -19.20
N VAL A 42 16.59 -12.85 -18.10
CA VAL A 42 17.06 -12.20 -16.87
C VAL A 42 18.27 -12.94 -16.30
N GLU A 43 18.22 -14.27 -16.21
CA GLU A 43 19.34 -15.11 -15.74
C GLU A 43 20.60 -14.92 -16.59
N GLU A 44 20.47 -14.92 -17.91
CA GLU A 44 21.57 -14.66 -18.85
C GLU A 44 22.22 -13.29 -18.56
N ILE A 45 21.41 -12.23 -18.44
CA ILE A 45 21.90 -10.88 -18.16
C ILE A 45 22.60 -10.80 -16.80
N ILE A 46 22.04 -11.44 -15.76
CA ILE A 46 22.63 -11.44 -14.43
C ILE A 46 24.01 -12.11 -14.46
N LYS A 47 24.13 -13.22 -15.20
CA LYS A 47 25.39 -13.95 -15.35
C LYS A 47 26.41 -13.15 -16.16
N GLU A 48 26.04 -12.67 -17.35
CA GLU A 48 26.90 -11.91 -18.25
C GLU A 48 27.49 -10.65 -17.59
N LYS A 49 26.69 -9.98 -16.76
CA LYS A 49 27.05 -8.71 -16.12
C LYS A 49 27.44 -8.84 -14.65
N ALA A 50 27.56 -10.06 -14.12
CA ALA A 50 27.86 -10.35 -12.72
C ALA A 50 26.97 -9.59 -11.72
N LEU A 51 25.65 -9.54 -11.97
CA LEU A 51 24.72 -8.70 -11.21
C LEU A 51 24.13 -9.35 -9.95
N TRP A 52 24.51 -10.58 -9.61
CA TRP A 52 23.96 -11.30 -8.45
C TRP A 52 24.07 -10.50 -7.15
N GLY A 53 25.18 -9.76 -6.95
CA GLY A 53 25.36 -8.90 -5.78
C GLY A 53 24.45 -7.66 -5.75
N LEU A 54 24.08 -7.12 -6.90
CA LEU A 54 23.12 -6.01 -6.99
C LEU A 54 21.69 -6.53 -6.77
N LEU A 55 21.37 -7.64 -7.43
CA LEU A 55 20.07 -8.30 -7.29
C LEU A 55 19.78 -8.69 -5.84
N SER A 56 20.74 -9.30 -5.14
CA SER A 56 20.56 -9.70 -3.74
C SER A 56 20.28 -8.51 -2.82
N LYS A 57 21.01 -7.39 -2.98
CA LYS A 57 20.75 -6.14 -2.24
C LYS A 57 19.35 -5.59 -2.52
N GLN A 58 18.93 -5.59 -3.79
CA GLN A 58 17.61 -5.13 -4.17
C GLN A 58 16.51 -6.01 -3.57
N LEU A 59 16.65 -7.34 -3.64
CA LEU A 59 15.71 -8.27 -3.02
C LEU A 59 15.67 -8.09 -1.50
N MET A 60 16.81 -7.95 -0.82
CA MET A 60 16.85 -7.68 0.62
C MET A 60 16.11 -6.39 0.98
N PHE A 61 16.29 -5.32 0.21
CA PHE A 61 15.57 -4.06 0.42
C PHE A 61 14.05 -4.24 0.25
N VAL A 62 13.62 -4.92 -0.82
CA VAL A 62 12.20 -5.19 -1.08
C VAL A 62 11.60 -6.08 0.01
N TYR A 63 12.26 -7.18 0.39
CA TYR A 63 11.80 -8.06 1.46
C TYR A 63 11.76 -7.37 2.81
N ASN A 64 12.76 -6.56 3.17
CA ASN A 64 12.73 -5.79 4.40
C ASN A 64 11.52 -4.84 4.42
N ARG A 65 11.24 -4.18 3.30
CA ARG A 65 10.07 -3.31 3.16
C ARG A 65 8.76 -4.09 3.25
N LEU A 66 8.65 -5.24 2.59
CA LEU A 66 7.48 -6.11 2.69
C LEU A 66 7.29 -6.65 4.12
N TYR A 67 8.36 -7.07 4.77
CA TYR A 67 8.32 -7.55 6.15
C TYR A 67 7.82 -6.46 7.10
N HIS A 68 8.35 -5.24 7.01
CA HIS A 68 7.95 -4.15 7.91
C HIS A 68 6.59 -3.52 7.55
N ASN A 69 6.17 -3.52 6.28
CA ASN A 69 4.96 -2.83 5.85
C ASN A 69 3.76 -3.76 5.57
N VAL A 70 4.03 -5.03 5.29
CA VAL A 70 3.01 -6.03 4.88
C VAL A 70 2.90 -7.18 5.88
N MET A 71 3.94 -7.47 6.66
CA MET A 71 3.87 -8.42 7.79
C MET A 71 3.78 -7.66 9.13
N PRO A 72 2.60 -7.18 9.53
CA PRO A 72 2.41 -6.75 10.92
C PRO A 72 2.67 -7.94 11.86
N GLN A 73 3.05 -7.66 13.11
CA GLN A 73 3.28 -8.68 14.15
C GLN A 73 2.01 -9.45 14.58
N GLY A 74 0.98 -9.46 13.73
CA GLY A 74 -0.37 -9.99 13.92
C GLY A 74 -1.35 -9.29 12.96
N THR A 75 -2.59 -9.79 12.84
CA THR A 75 -3.63 -9.12 12.04
C THR A 75 -3.86 -7.69 12.57
N PRO A 76 -3.73 -6.63 11.74
CA PRO A 76 -3.92 -5.28 12.20
C PRO A 76 -5.35 -5.09 12.69
N THR A 77 -5.50 -4.43 13.83
CA THR A 77 -6.81 -4.07 14.38
C THR A 77 -7.56 -3.18 13.40
N ALA A 78 -8.90 -3.14 13.53
CA ALA A 78 -9.73 -2.25 12.72
C ALA A 78 -9.27 -0.78 12.83
N TYR A 79 -8.80 -0.37 14.00
CA TYR A 79 -8.24 0.96 14.22
C TYR A 79 -6.96 1.19 13.42
N GLU A 80 -5.99 0.28 13.49
CA GLU A 80 -4.72 0.41 12.77
C GLU A 80 -4.93 0.49 11.25
N MET A 81 -5.84 -0.34 10.73
CA MET A 81 -6.23 -0.30 9.32
C MET A 81 -6.81 1.07 8.95
N ILE A 82 -7.76 1.60 9.74
CA ILE A 82 -8.37 2.91 9.52
C ILE A 82 -7.33 4.03 9.62
N ARG A 83 -6.46 3.99 10.63
CA ARG A 83 -5.39 4.97 10.84
C ARG A 83 -4.47 5.04 9.62
N GLN A 84 -4.03 3.90 9.09
CA GLN A 84 -3.21 3.84 7.88
C GLN A 84 -3.95 4.42 6.67
N GLN A 85 -5.22 4.08 6.47
CA GLN A 85 -5.99 4.59 5.34
C GLN A 85 -6.29 6.09 5.44
N LEU A 86 -6.48 6.63 6.65
CA LEU A 86 -6.64 8.07 6.87
C LEU A 86 -5.37 8.84 6.46
N ILE A 87 -4.19 8.33 6.85
CA ILE A 87 -2.89 8.90 6.45
C ILE A 87 -2.77 8.89 4.92
N LYS A 88 -3.02 7.73 4.28
CA LYS A 88 -2.99 7.62 2.82
C LYS A 88 -3.97 8.57 2.15
N LEU A 89 -5.20 8.70 2.67
CA LEU A 89 -6.20 9.62 2.13
C LEU A 89 -5.75 11.09 2.24
N MET A 90 -4.96 11.45 3.26
CA MET A 90 -4.40 12.79 3.39
C MET A 90 -3.25 13.07 2.41
N GLU A 91 -2.57 12.02 1.94
CA GLU A 91 -1.50 12.10 0.93
C GLU A 91 -2.04 12.13 -0.51
N GLU A 92 -3.32 11.79 -0.73
CA GLU A 92 -3.96 11.88 -2.04
C GLU A 92 -4.12 13.33 -2.50
N GLU A 93 -4.25 13.52 -3.83
CA GLU A 93 -4.55 14.83 -4.39
C GLU A 93 -5.85 15.41 -3.83
N GLU A 94 -5.82 16.72 -3.57
CA GLU A 94 -6.87 17.44 -2.87
C GLU A 94 -8.25 17.30 -3.55
N GLY A 95 -8.29 17.39 -4.88
CA GLY A 95 -9.52 17.20 -5.66
C GLY A 95 -10.14 15.82 -5.46
N TYR A 96 -9.32 14.77 -5.44
CA TYR A 96 -9.79 13.41 -5.19
C TYR A 96 -10.24 13.24 -3.74
N ARG A 97 -9.46 13.72 -2.76
CA ARG A 97 -9.80 13.66 -1.33
C ARG A 97 -11.15 14.31 -1.02
N TYR A 98 -11.50 15.42 -1.68
CA TYR A 98 -12.81 16.08 -1.55
C TYR A 98 -13.93 15.46 -2.37
N SER A 99 -13.63 14.54 -3.28
CA SER A 99 -14.62 13.82 -4.09
C SER A 99 -15.17 12.55 -3.41
N VAL A 100 -14.50 12.05 -2.37
CA VAL A 100 -14.81 10.77 -1.73
C VAL A 100 -15.00 10.92 -0.22
N THR A 101 -15.92 10.16 0.37
CA THR A 101 -16.04 10.10 1.83
C THR A 101 -14.91 9.26 2.42
N ALA A 102 -14.46 9.62 3.62
CA ALA A 102 -13.43 8.85 4.32
C ALA A 102 -13.88 7.39 4.52
N GLU A 103 -15.16 7.17 4.88
CA GLU A 103 -15.72 5.82 5.03
C GLU A 103 -15.61 5.00 3.75
N ARG A 104 -16.03 5.56 2.61
CA ARG A 104 -16.00 4.84 1.33
C ARG A 104 -14.56 4.51 0.93
N TYR A 105 -13.66 5.50 1.02
CA TYR A 105 -12.24 5.30 0.70
C TYR A 105 -11.63 4.16 1.54
N ILE A 106 -11.91 4.14 2.85
CA ILE A 106 -11.43 3.10 3.76
C ILE A 106 -12.04 1.74 3.42
N ARG A 107 -13.35 1.68 3.19
CA ARG A 107 -14.07 0.43 2.93
C ARG A 107 -13.65 -0.21 1.62
N GLU A 108 -13.32 0.56 0.60
CA GLU A 108 -12.82 0.05 -0.69
C GLU A 108 -11.41 -0.56 -0.57
N LYS A 109 -10.64 -0.18 0.45
CA LYS A 109 -9.25 -0.61 0.67
C LYS A 109 -9.07 -1.57 1.85
N THR A 110 -10.14 -1.90 2.55
CA THR A 110 -10.14 -2.79 3.72
C THR A 110 -11.29 -3.79 3.64
N ARG A 111 -11.31 -4.80 4.52
CA ARG A 111 -12.45 -5.73 4.65
C ARG A 111 -13.40 -5.33 5.80
N LEU A 112 -13.31 -4.09 6.26
CA LEU A 112 -14.08 -3.62 7.41
C LEU A 112 -15.54 -3.37 7.03
N SER A 113 -16.45 -3.66 7.96
CA SER A 113 -17.84 -3.29 7.81
C SER A 113 -18.02 -1.78 7.87
N ARG A 114 -19.03 -1.25 7.17
CA ARG A 114 -19.37 0.18 7.21
C ARG A 114 -19.61 0.67 8.64
N SER A 115 -20.34 -0.10 9.45
CA SER A 115 -20.60 0.25 10.86
C SER A 115 -19.32 0.26 11.70
N GLY A 116 -18.40 -0.68 11.47
CA GLY A 116 -17.10 -0.70 12.12
C GLY A 116 -16.24 0.52 11.81
N VAL A 117 -16.19 0.91 10.53
CA VAL A 117 -15.48 2.12 10.08
C VAL A 117 -16.11 3.38 10.68
N MET A 118 -17.42 3.54 10.58
CA MET A 118 -18.12 4.71 11.10
C MET A 118 -17.97 4.87 12.61
N ARG A 119 -18.02 3.77 13.38
CA ARG A 119 -17.80 3.81 14.84
C ARG A 119 -16.44 4.40 15.20
N ILE A 120 -15.38 4.00 14.51
CA ILE A 120 -14.02 4.48 14.77
C ILE A 120 -13.85 5.92 14.27
N LEU A 121 -14.35 6.26 13.08
CA LEU A 121 -14.33 7.64 12.57
C LEU A 121 -15.07 8.60 13.50
N ALA A 122 -16.23 8.21 14.02
CA ALA A 122 -16.98 9.00 14.98
C ALA A 122 -16.17 9.23 16.27
N ALA A 123 -15.56 8.18 16.81
CA ALA A 123 -14.74 8.30 18.01
C ALA A 123 -13.49 9.17 17.77
N LEU A 124 -12.86 9.07 16.59
CA LEU A 124 -11.73 9.91 16.21
C LEU A 124 -12.12 11.39 16.06
N LYS A 125 -13.28 11.66 15.46
CA LYS A 125 -13.83 13.01 15.33
C LYS A 125 -14.16 13.60 16.70
N THR A 126 -14.86 12.85 17.55
CA THR A 126 -15.21 13.29 18.92
C THR A 126 -13.96 13.55 19.77
N GLY A 127 -12.91 12.74 19.62
CA GLY A 127 -11.62 12.95 20.28
C GLY A 127 -10.78 14.09 19.72
N GLY A 128 -11.25 14.80 18.68
CA GLY A 128 -10.50 15.89 18.04
C GLY A 128 -9.28 15.45 17.23
N PHE A 129 -9.14 14.15 16.97
CA PHE A 129 -7.98 13.60 16.27
C PHE A 129 -8.03 13.85 14.75
N ILE A 130 -9.25 13.97 14.20
CA ILE A 130 -9.51 14.29 12.79
C ILE A 130 -10.64 15.31 12.67
N GLU A 131 -10.62 16.08 11.59
CA GLU A 131 -11.70 16.98 11.20
C GLU A 131 -12.37 16.45 9.93
N MET A 132 -13.71 16.41 9.95
CA MET A 132 -14.50 15.89 8.84
C MET A 132 -15.75 16.74 8.62
N GLU A 133 -16.00 17.09 7.36
CA GLU A 133 -17.17 17.82 6.88
C GLU A 133 -17.86 16.99 5.80
N GLU A 134 -19.19 16.82 5.90
CA GLU A 134 -19.99 16.01 4.96
C GLU A 134 -19.43 14.60 4.70
N GLY A 135 -18.75 14.01 5.71
CA GLY A 135 -18.12 12.69 5.60
C GLY A 135 -16.76 12.66 4.90
N LYS A 136 -16.24 13.81 4.45
CA LYS A 136 -14.94 13.98 3.81
C LYS A 136 -13.87 14.29 4.85
N LEU A 137 -12.65 13.81 4.65
CA LEU A 137 -11.54 14.06 5.55
C LEU A 137 -10.93 15.44 5.24
N ILE A 138 -11.01 16.37 6.18
CA ILE A 138 -10.48 17.73 6.03
C ILE A 138 -9.05 17.81 6.54
N LYS A 139 -8.81 17.28 7.74
CA LYS A 139 -7.53 17.39 8.42
C LYS A 139 -7.31 16.22 9.38
N ILE A 140 -6.04 15.89 9.59
CA ILE A 140 -5.58 15.01 10.67
C ILE A 140 -4.80 15.87 11.65
N ASN A 141 -5.22 15.87 12.92
CA ASN A 141 -4.54 16.61 13.98
C ASN A 141 -3.42 15.77 14.59
N LYS A 142 -3.76 14.69 15.31
CA LYS A 142 -2.79 13.74 15.86
C LYS A 142 -3.44 12.38 16.11
N LEU A 143 -3.16 11.39 15.28
CA LEU A 143 -3.73 10.06 15.48
C LEU A 143 -3.02 9.32 16.63
N PRO A 144 -3.75 8.77 17.62
CA PRO A 144 -3.18 7.95 18.69
C PRO A 144 -2.33 6.79 18.15
N ALA A 145 -1.25 6.45 18.86
CA ALA A 145 -0.45 5.27 18.50
C ALA A 145 -1.19 3.95 18.80
N LYS A 146 -2.09 3.96 19.79
CA LYS A 146 -2.91 2.81 20.20
C LYS A 146 -4.33 3.27 20.54
N TYR A 147 -5.31 2.41 20.29
CA TYR A 147 -6.73 2.63 20.54
C TYR A 147 -7.37 1.33 21.06
#